data_AF-A0AAV0M2W8-F1
#
_entry.id   AF-A0AAV0M2W8-F1
#
_cell.length_a   1.000
_cell.length_b   1.000
_cell.length_c   1.000
_cell.angle_alpha   90.00
_cell.angle_beta   90.00
_cell.angle_gamma   90.00
#
_symmetry.space_group_name_H-M   'P 1'
#
loop_
_entity.id
_entity.type
_entity.pdbx_description
1 polymer ?
#
loop_
_entity_poly.entity_id
_entity_poly.type
_entity_poly.pdbx_seq_one_letter_code
_entity_poly.pdbx_strand_id
1 'polypeptide(L)'
;MIDELQRVTIRDERIITEKMAKVQESVADADMVNLSHAVSEMMRRGHVAGDDVAAISERVERALVSKERKMEEMLAAADDLRLMTLTSIVDDILTPIQAVHFLIAVLELRLRVHDWGKRRDEQR
;
A
#
# COMPACT_ATOMS: atom_id res chain seq x y z
N MET A 1 24.81 3.45 -17.01
CA MET A 1 23.38 3.51 -17.38
C MET A 1 22.53 2.75 -16.37
N ILE A 2 22.79 1.45 -16.17
CA ILE A 2 22.16 0.65 -15.11
C ILE A 2 22.34 1.29 -13.73
N ASP A 3 23.56 1.66 -13.36
CA ASP A 3 23.84 2.26 -12.04
C ASP A 3 23.08 3.57 -11.81
N GLU A 4 22.86 4.37 -12.85
CA GLU A 4 22.13 5.63 -12.73
C GLU A 4 20.63 5.37 -12.61
N LEU A 5 20.07 4.46 -13.42
CA LEU A 5 18.69 4.02 -13.29
C LEU A 5 18.44 3.47 -11.88
N GLN A 6 19.31 2.62 -11.38
CA GLN A 6 19.23 2.07 -10.03
C GLN A 6 19.26 3.17 -8.96
N ARG A 7 20.17 4.15 -9.08
CA ARG A 7 20.25 5.28 -8.12
C ARG A 7 19.00 6.15 -8.12
N VAL A 8 18.41 6.40 -9.30
CA VAL A 8 17.14 7.12 -9.42
C VAL A 8 16.00 6.31 -8.80
N THR A 9 15.85 5.03 -9.18
CA THR A 9 14.80 4.15 -8.65
C THR A 9 14.87 4.04 -7.12
N ILE A 10 16.05 3.77 -6.54
CA ILE A 10 16.22 3.67 -5.08
C ILE A 10 15.83 4.97 -4.37
N ARG A 11 16.19 6.12 -4.95
CA ARG A 11 15.85 7.42 -4.37
C ARG A 11 14.35 7.64 -4.34
N ASP A 12 13.68 7.36 -5.45
CA ASP A 12 12.24 7.59 -5.60
C ASP A 12 11.43 6.56 -4.80
N GLU A 13 11.88 5.30 -4.75
CA GLU A 13 11.35 4.27 -3.85
C GLU A 13 11.42 4.73 -2.39
N ARG A 14 12.55 5.31 -1.97
CA ARG A 14 12.71 5.84 -0.62
C ARG A 14 11.73 6.98 -0.34
N ILE A 15 11.56 7.91 -1.28
CA ILE A 15 10.60 9.01 -1.15
C ILE A 15 9.17 8.48 -1.02
N ILE A 16 8.77 7.53 -1.86
CA ILE A 16 7.44 6.91 -1.80
C ILE A 16 7.25 6.18 -0.48
N THR A 17 8.24 5.40 -0.05
CA THR A 17 8.20 4.64 1.22
C THR A 17 8.08 5.56 2.43
N GLU A 18 8.85 6.64 2.48
CA GLU A 18 8.77 7.65 3.55
C GLU A 18 7.39 8.32 3.60
N LYS A 19 6.79 8.63 2.43
CA LYS A 19 5.42 9.19 2.38
C LYS A 19 4.36 8.16 2.79
N MET A 20 4.49 6.93 2.33
CA MET A 20 3.60 5.83 2.69
C MET A 20 3.62 5.57 4.20
N ALA A 21 4.79 5.60 4.83
CA ALA A 21 4.92 5.47 6.28
C ALA A 21 4.14 6.56 7.04
N LYS A 22 4.17 7.81 6.57
CA LYS A 22 3.37 8.91 7.15
C LYS A 22 1.87 8.69 7.00
N VAL A 23 1.43 8.14 5.87
CA VAL A 23 0.01 7.78 5.68
C VAL A 23 -0.39 6.66 6.65
N GLN A 24 0.47 5.64 6.82
CA GLN A 24 0.23 4.56 7.78
C GLN A 24 0.20 5.05 9.23
N GLU A 25 1.10 5.96 9.60
CA GLU A 25 1.11 6.60 10.93
C GLU A 25 -0.21 7.32 11.23
N SER A 26 -0.83 7.93 10.19
CA SER A 26 -2.11 8.63 10.36
C SER A 26 -3.28 7.72 10.74
N VAL A 27 -3.15 6.39 10.65
CA VAL A 27 -4.17 5.45 11.13
C VAL A 27 -4.26 5.45 12.67
N ALA A 28 -3.21 5.90 13.36
CA ALA A 28 -3.16 6.06 14.81
C ALA A 28 -3.20 7.53 15.24
N ASP A 29 -3.83 8.40 14.45
CA ASP A 29 -3.96 9.82 14.80
C ASP A 29 -4.96 10.06 15.94
N ALA A 30 -5.00 11.31 16.41
CA ALA A 30 -5.83 11.70 17.54
C ALA A 30 -7.33 11.39 17.31
N ASP A 31 -7.82 11.54 16.08
CA ASP A 31 -9.22 11.27 15.74
C ASP A 31 -9.54 9.78 15.87
N MET A 32 -8.68 8.90 15.34
CA MET A 32 -8.84 7.46 15.47
C MET A 32 -8.72 6.98 16.91
N VAL A 33 -7.79 7.56 17.68
CA VAL A 33 -7.63 7.27 19.12
C VAL A 33 -8.88 7.70 19.91
N ASN A 34 -9.43 8.88 19.63
CA ASN A 34 -10.66 9.37 20.25
C ASN A 34 -11.86 8.48 19.94
N LEU A 35 -11.99 8.00 18.69
CA LEU A 35 -13.02 7.04 18.30
C LEU A 35 -12.87 5.71 19.05
N SER A 36 -11.65 5.19 19.19
CA SER A 36 -11.36 3.99 19.98
C SER A 36 -11.74 4.17 21.47
N HIS A 37 -11.43 5.33 22.05
CA HIS A 37 -11.85 5.66 23.41
C HIS A 37 -13.37 5.73 23.55
N ALA A 38 -14.08 6.32 22.58
CA ALA A 38 -15.54 6.41 22.60
C ALA A 38 -16.19 5.01 22.60
N VAL A 39 -15.69 4.10 21.75
CA VAL A 39 -16.14 2.68 21.75
C VAL A 39 -15.87 2.02 23.09
N SER A 40 -14.66 2.21 23.64
CA SER A 40 -14.26 1.61 24.91
C SER A 40 -15.12 2.10 26.09
N GLU A 41 -15.47 3.39 26.12
CA GLU A 41 -16.36 3.98 27.11
C GLU A 41 -17.79 3.45 27.01
N MET A 42 -18.32 3.30 25.78
CA MET A 42 -19.64 2.71 25.57
C MET A 42 -19.73 1.28 26.08
N MET A 43 -18.72 0.46 25.76
CA MET A 43 -18.64 -0.92 26.27
C MET A 43 -18.62 -0.97 27.80
N ARG A 44 -17.86 -0.07 28.45
CA ARG A 44 -17.80 0.03 29.92
C ARG A 44 -19.14 0.39 30.55
N ARG A 45 -19.95 1.24 29.92
CA ARG A 45 -21.25 1.69 30.44
C ARG A 45 -22.36 0.66 30.28
N GLY A 46 -22.11 -0.45 29.57
CA GLY A 46 -23.10 -1.50 29.33
C GLY A 46 -24.26 -1.08 28.42
N HIS A 47 -24.18 0.10 27.81
CA HIS A 47 -25.17 0.63 26.87
C HIS A 47 -24.58 0.58 25.46
N VAL A 48 -25.00 -0.40 24.69
CA VAL A 48 -24.66 -0.54 23.27
C VAL A 48 -25.97 -0.61 22.51
N ALA A 49 -26.60 0.54 22.30
CA ALA A 49 -27.69 0.62 21.35
C ALA A 49 -27.12 0.43 19.94
N GLY A 50 -27.85 -0.29 19.07
CA GLY A 50 -27.40 -0.50 17.68
C GLY A 50 -27.18 0.83 16.93
N ASP A 51 -27.93 1.88 17.29
CA ASP A 51 -27.82 3.22 16.70
C ASP A 51 -26.49 3.92 17.04
N ASP A 52 -26.01 3.77 18.28
CA ASP A 52 -24.72 4.34 18.70
C ASP A 52 -23.53 3.65 17.99
N VAL A 53 -23.62 2.33 17.77
CA VAL A 53 -22.60 1.56 17.03
C VAL A 53 -22.57 1.98 15.56
N ALA A 54 -23.74 2.15 14.94
CA ALA A 54 -23.84 2.62 13.56
C ALA A 54 -23.24 4.02 13.40
N ALA A 55 -23.54 4.94 14.31
CA ALA A 55 -23.01 6.30 14.31
C ALA A 55 -21.47 6.33 14.44
N ILE A 56 -20.89 5.49 15.30
CA ILE A 56 -19.42 5.38 15.40
C ILE A 56 -18.82 4.77 14.14
N SER A 57 -19.41 3.70 13.61
CA SER A 57 -18.92 3.05 12.38
C SER A 57 -18.85 4.05 11.22
N GLU A 58 -19.88 4.86 11.03
CA GLU A 58 -19.92 5.91 10.00
C GLU A 58 -18.83 6.99 10.24
N ARG A 59 -18.54 7.33 11.50
CA ARG A 59 -17.43 8.25 11.83
C ARG A 59 -16.06 7.65 11.53
N VAL A 60 -15.86 6.36 11.82
CA VAL A 60 -14.64 5.63 11.48
C VAL A 60 -14.47 5.59 9.96
N GLU A 61 -15.51 5.23 9.22
CA GLU A 61 -15.47 5.16 7.76
C GLU A 61 -15.11 6.51 7.15
N ARG A 62 -15.76 7.61 7.59
CA ARG A 62 -15.38 8.96 7.14
C ARG A 62 -13.93 9.33 7.42
N ALA A 63 -13.40 8.93 8.59
CA ALA A 63 -12.00 9.17 8.93
C ALA A 63 -11.04 8.36 8.03
N LEU A 64 -11.43 7.13 7.67
CA LEU A 64 -10.65 6.23 6.82
C LEU A 64 -10.63 6.65 5.35
N VAL A 65 -11.72 7.15 4.78
CA VAL A 65 -11.81 7.55 3.35
C VAL A 65 -10.64 8.45 2.93
N SER A 66 -10.28 9.43 3.75
CA SER A 66 -9.18 10.34 3.43
C SER A 66 -7.80 9.67 3.46
N LYS A 67 -7.64 8.64 4.30
CA LYS A 67 -6.41 7.88 4.50
C LYS A 67 -6.24 6.84 3.40
N GLU A 68 -7.33 6.15 3.05
CA GLU A 68 -7.40 5.21 1.93
C GLU A 68 -7.02 5.89 0.61
N ARG A 69 -7.63 7.05 0.30
CA ARG A 69 -7.28 7.83 -0.89
C ARG A 69 -5.79 8.19 -0.96
N LYS A 70 -5.19 8.59 0.17
CA LYS A 70 -3.75 8.87 0.23
C LYS A 70 -2.91 7.61 0.04
N MET A 71 -3.38 6.45 0.50
CA MET A 71 -2.70 5.17 0.27
C MET A 71 -2.78 4.77 -1.20
N GLU A 72 -3.93 4.94 -1.84
CA GLU A 72 -4.11 4.73 -3.29
C GLU A 72 -3.13 5.59 -4.10
N GLU A 73 -2.94 6.86 -3.73
CA GLU A 73 -1.93 7.73 -4.35
C GLU A 73 -0.51 7.19 -4.21
N MET A 74 -0.15 6.59 -3.06
CA MET A 74 1.17 5.98 -2.86
C MET A 74 1.35 4.71 -3.70
N LEU A 75 0.30 3.89 -3.82
CA LEU A 75 0.32 2.70 -4.67
C LEU A 75 0.44 3.07 -6.15
N ALA A 76 -0.30 4.08 -6.60
CA ALA A 76 -0.18 4.59 -7.96
C ALA A 76 1.24 5.11 -8.26
N ALA A 77 1.82 5.90 -7.35
CA ALA A 77 3.19 6.39 -7.50
C ALA A 77 4.22 5.24 -7.55
N ALA A 78 4.02 4.18 -6.77
CA ALA A 78 4.88 2.99 -6.80
C ALA A 78 4.74 2.21 -8.11
N ASP A 79 3.52 2.07 -8.63
CA ASP A 79 3.25 1.42 -9.91
C ASP A 79 3.85 2.22 -11.08
N ASP A 80 3.76 3.55 -11.05
CA ASP A 80 4.38 4.45 -12.03
C ASP A 80 5.91 4.32 -12.02
N LEU A 81 6.54 4.32 -10.84
CA LEU A 81 7.98 4.13 -10.71
C LEU A 81 8.41 2.75 -11.23
N ARG A 82 7.62 1.71 -10.94
CA ARG A 82 7.86 0.35 -11.45
C ARG A 82 7.76 0.32 -12.98
N LEU A 83 6.75 0.98 -13.56
CA LEU A 83 6.58 1.03 -15.00
C LEU A 83 7.74 1.78 -15.67
N MET A 84 8.10 2.96 -15.16
CA MET A 84 9.22 3.75 -15.67
C MET A 84 10.54 2.96 -15.62
N THR A 85 10.79 2.27 -14.51
CA THR A 85 12.00 1.43 -14.36
C THR A 85 11.97 0.27 -15.36
N LEU A 86 10.81 -0.37 -15.54
CA LEU A 86 10.64 -1.48 -16.48
C LEU A 86 10.87 -1.03 -17.93
N THR A 87 10.29 0.11 -18.33
CA THR A 87 10.48 0.64 -19.69
C THR A 87 11.93 1.02 -19.94
N SER A 88 12.62 1.67 -19.00
CA SER A 88 14.06 1.97 -19.18
C SER A 88 14.92 0.70 -19.31
N ILE A 89 14.57 -0.38 -18.60
CA ILE A 89 15.29 -1.66 -18.75
C ILE A 89 15.04 -2.26 -20.14
N VAL A 90 13.79 -2.32 -20.58
CA VAL A 90 13.39 -2.97 -21.83
C VAL A 90 13.86 -2.18 -23.05
N ASP A 91 13.73 -0.85 -23.02
CA ASP A 91 13.95 0.01 -24.17
C ASP A 91 15.42 0.46 -24.30
N ASP A 92 16.08 0.77 -23.18
CA ASP A 92 17.41 1.38 -23.22
C ASP A 92 18.55 0.38 -22.96
N ILE A 93 18.31 -0.67 -22.16
CA ILE A 93 19.39 -1.54 -21.64
C ILE A 93 19.45 -2.88 -22.37
N LEU A 94 18.32 -3.55 -22.54
CA LEU A 94 18.27 -4.92 -23.05
C LEU A 94 18.17 -4.98 -24.56
N THR A 95 18.78 -6.00 -25.17
CA THR A 95 18.45 -6.38 -26.54
C THR A 95 17.04 -7.01 -26.59
N PRO A 96 16.36 -7.03 -27.76
CA PRO A 96 14.99 -7.55 -27.85
C PRO A 96 14.82 -8.97 -27.29
N ILE A 97 15.77 -9.88 -27.55
CA ILE A 97 15.71 -11.26 -27.04
C ILE A 97 15.89 -11.31 -25.53
N GLN A 98 16.75 -10.46 -24.95
CA GLN A 98 16.93 -10.37 -23.50
C GLN A 98 15.69 -9.77 -22.84
N ALA A 99 15.05 -8.78 -23.45
CA ALA A 99 13.81 -8.19 -22.96
C ALA A 99 12.69 -9.23 -22.89
N VAL A 100 12.54 -10.07 -23.91
CA VAL A 100 11.56 -11.19 -23.89
C VAL A 100 11.84 -12.15 -22.72
N HIS A 101 13.09 -12.61 -22.58
CA HIS A 101 13.44 -13.51 -21.47
C HIS A 101 13.21 -12.86 -20.09
N PHE A 102 13.54 -11.57 -19.97
CA PHE A 102 13.33 -10.81 -18.75
C PHE A 102 11.85 -10.69 -18.40
N LEU A 103 10.99 -10.34 -19.36
CA LEU A 103 9.55 -10.22 -19.14
C LEU A 103 8.90 -11.55 -18.74
N ILE A 104 9.35 -12.68 -19.32
CA ILE A 104 8.91 -14.02 -18.90
C ILE A 104 9.28 -14.25 -17.43
N ALA A 105 10.53 -14.02 -17.04
CA ALA A 105 10.98 -14.21 -15.67
C ALA A 105 10.22 -13.30 -14.66
N VAL A 106 9.91 -12.06 -15.05
CA VAL A 106 9.11 -11.13 -14.23
C VAL A 106 7.67 -11.65 -14.04
N LEU A 107 7.04 -12.18 -15.08
CA LEU A 107 5.70 -12.77 -14.99
C LEU A 107 5.70 -14.02 -14.09
N GLU A 108 6.68 -14.91 -14.26
CA GLU A 108 6.85 -16.08 -13.40
C GLU A 108 7.03 -15.68 -11.92
N LEU A 109 7.86 -14.67 -11.65
CA LEU A 109 8.05 -14.15 -10.30
C LEU A 109 6.72 -13.62 -9.72
N ARG A 110 5.96 -12.85 -10.51
CA ARG A 110 4.68 -12.28 -10.07
C ARG A 110 3.67 -13.38 -9.71
N LEU A 111 3.57 -14.43 -10.53
CA LEU A 111 2.70 -15.58 -10.25
C LEU A 111 3.12 -16.31 -8.98
N ARG A 112 4.42 -16.57 -8.80
CA ARG A 112 4.94 -17.24 -7.60
C ARG A 112 4.71 -16.43 -6.32
N VAL A 113 4.91 -15.12 -6.36
CA VAL A 113 4.66 -14.22 -5.23
C VAL A 113 3.17 -14.19 -4.88
N HIS A 114 2.30 -14.14 -5.89
CA HIS A 114 0.84 -14.19 -5.71
C HIS A 114 0.40 -15.50 -5.05
N ASP A 115 0.86 -16.63 -5.57
CA ASP A 115 0.53 -17.95 -5.01
C ASP A 115 1.09 -18.12 -3.59
N TRP A 116 2.29 -17.63 -3.33
CA TRP A 116 2.86 -17.60 -1.98
C TRP A 116 2.00 -16.75 -1.03
N GLY A 117 1.56 -15.57 -1.47
CA GLY A 117 0.69 -14.69 -0.70
C GLY A 117 -0.61 -15.39 -0.29
N LYS A 118 -1.29 -16.05 -1.23
CA LYS A 118 -2.51 -16.84 -0.96
C LYS A 118 -2.28 -17.92 0.09
N ARG A 119 -1.23 -18.74 -0.08
CA ARG A 119 -0.90 -19.82 0.87
C ARG A 119 -0.59 -19.30 2.26
N ARG A 120 0.08 -18.14 2.35
CA ARG A 120 0.38 -17.50 3.63
C ARG A 120 -0.89 -17.01 4.32
N ASP A 121 -1.82 -16.45 3.57
CA ASP A 121 -3.07 -15.93 4.11
C ASP A 121 -4.02 -17.08 4.53
N GLU A 122 -3.98 -18.25 3.87
CA GLU A 122 -4.67 -19.48 4.30
C GLU A 122 -4.12 -20.06 5.63
N GLN A 123 -2.89 -19.69 6.01
CA GLN A 123 -2.24 -20.14 7.25
C GLN A 123 -2.46 -19.18 8.43
N ARG A 124 -3.19 -18.08 8.25
CA ARG A 124 -3.54 -17.10 9.28
C ARG A 124 -4.97 -17.28 9.75
#